data_AF-A0A6I1EMX9-F1
#
_entry.id   AF-A0A6I1EMX9-F1
#
_cell.length_a   1.000
_cell.length_b   1.000
_cell.length_c   1.000
_cell.angle_alpha   90.00
_cell.angle_beta   90.00
_cell.angle_gamma   90.00
#
_symmetry.space_group_name_H-M   'P 1'
#
loop_
_entity.id
_entity.type
_entity.pdbx_description
1 polymer ?
#
loop_
_entity_poly.entity_id
_entity_poly.type
_entity_poly.pdbx_seq_one_letter_code
_entity_poly.pdbx_strand_id
1 'polypeptide(L)'
;MALTRPARKERITADLETGSVINVQDGKDSSTVDKFALDFAAHGGLSEAVTAVTSDMSLAFDRGIKISLPNAEVIIDKFHVVKNCNDALDQVRRRESKTEGVLKKSRYLWLKNFQNLNKVQQIKQMALSQLNLQTGRAYRMRLSLQNIYQNCETREDADFKLKEFCSWLMHARIPEMKRVAK
;
A
#
# COMPACT_ATOMS: atom_id res chain seq x y z
N MET A 1 13.79 24.60 26.44
CA MET A 1 12.83 24.89 25.35
C MET A 1 13.13 23.95 24.19
N ALA A 2 12.41 22.84 24.05
CA ALA A 2 12.65 21.87 22.99
C ALA A 2 11.77 22.23 21.78
N LEU A 3 12.38 22.78 20.73
CA LEU A 3 11.74 22.96 19.43
C LEU A 3 11.89 21.65 18.66
N THR A 4 10.90 20.75 18.77
CA THR A 4 10.77 19.62 17.86
C THR A 4 10.49 20.18 16.46
N ARG A 5 11.47 20.13 15.55
CA ARG A 5 11.23 20.39 14.13
C ARG A 5 10.09 19.47 13.67
N PRO A 6 8.99 19.98 13.12
CA PRO A 6 7.97 19.12 12.55
C PRO A 6 8.61 18.30 11.42
N ALA A 7 8.26 17.02 11.32
CA ALA A 7 8.74 16.17 10.25
C ALA A 7 8.41 16.81 8.90
N ARG A 8 9.44 17.19 8.11
CA ARG A 8 9.27 17.58 6.72
C ARG A 8 8.72 16.39 5.95
N LYS A 9 7.66 16.63 5.19
CA LYS A 9 7.15 15.66 4.23
C LYS A 9 7.54 16.16 2.86
N GLU A 10 8.45 15.42 2.25
CA GLU A 10 8.93 15.64 0.90
C GLU A 10 8.23 14.64 -0.02
N ARG A 11 7.83 15.09 -1.20
CA ARG A 11 7.37 14.23 -2.29
C ARG A 11 8.49 14.13 -3.31
N ILE A 12 8.83 12.90 -3.64
CA ILE A 12 9.85 12.58 -4.64
C ILE A 12 9.11 12.08 -5.87
N THR A 13 9.36 12.71 -7.02
CA THR A 13 8.97 12.18 -8.33
C THR A 13 10.21 11.59 -8.96
N ALA A 14 10.11 10.33 -9.38
CA ALA A 14 11.19 9.62 -10.03
C ALA A 14 10.73 9.08 -11.38
N ASP A 15 11.68 9.00 -12.30
CA ASP A 15 11.51 8.34 -13.59
C ASP A 15 11.41 6.82 -13.38
N LEU A 16 10.39 6.20 -13.97
CA LEU A 16 10.11 4.78 -13.75
C LEU A 16 11.13 3.85 -14.43
N GLU A 17 11.73 4.27 -15.54
CA GLU A 17 12.66 3.45 -16.32
C GLU A 17 14.08 3.51 -15.77
N THR A 18 14.54 4.72 -15.44
CA THR A 18 15.91 4.98 -14.99
C THR A 18 16.05 4.98 -13.48
N GLY A 19 14.95 5.14 -12.73
CA GLY A 19 14.96 5.33 -11.28
C GLY A 19 15.51 6.68 -10.83
N SER A 20 15.76 7.61 -11.76
CA SER A 20 16.33 8.93 -11.47
C SER A 20 15.30 9.81 -10.79
N VAL A 21 15.70 10.53 -9.73
CA VAL A 21 14.83 11.53 -9.11
C VAL A 21 14.73 12.73 -10.05
N ILE A 22 13.52 12.99 -10.54
CA ILE A 22 13.21 14.13 -11.42
C ILE A 22 12.98 15.38 -10.56
N ASN A 23 12.28 15.23 -9.43
CA ASN A 23 11.86 16.38 -8.65
C ASN A 23 11.61 16.01 -7.17
N VAL A 24 11.86 16.97 -6.28
CA VAL A 24 11.53 16.86 -4.84
C VAL A 24 10.76 18.10 -4.41
N GLN A 25 9.50 17.95 -4.00
CA GLN A 25 8.67 19.04 -3.50
C GLN A 25 8.44 18.93 -2.00
N ASP A 26 8.56 20.05 -1.29
CA ASP A 26 8.08 20.17 0.09
C ASP A 26 6.54 20.26 0.10
N GLY A 27 5.87 19.35 0.82
CA GLY A 27 4.42 19.37 1.00
C GLY A 27 3.71 18.04 0.74
N LYS A 28 2.40 18.03 1.04
CA LYS A 28 1.54 16.83 0.92
C LYS A 28 0.20 17.10 0.24
N ASP A 29 -0.01 18.31 -0.27
CA ASP A 29 -1.27 18.72 -0.89
C ASP A 29 -1.20 18.61 -2.42
N SER A 30 -2.35 18.75 -3.07
CA SER A 30 -2.45 18.64 -4.54
C SER A 30 -1.61 19.70 -5.27
N SER A 31 -1.26 20.81 -4.62
CA SER A 31 -0.46 21.88 -5.22
C SER A 31 0.95 21.42 -5.61
N THR A 32 1.44 20.32 -5.04
CA THR A 32 2.75 19.76 -5.41
C THR A 32 2.75 19.20 -6.83
N VAL A 33 1.60 18.75 -7.36
CA VAL A 33 1.52 18.21 -8.72
C VAL A 33 1.65 19.32 -9.74
N ASP A 34 1.00 20.46 -9.49
CA ASP A 34 1.09 21.64 -10.35
C ASP A 34 2.52 22.21 -10.33
N LYS A 35 3.12 22.28 -9.14
CA LYS A 35 4.54 22.66 -9.00
C LYS A 35 5.47 21.72 -9.75
N PHE A 36 5.21 20.42 -9.71
CA PHE A 36 5.96 19.44 -10.48
C PHE A 36 5.80 19.69 -11.99
N ALA A 37 4.59 19.87 -12.50
CA ALA A 37 4.38 20.08 -13.93
C ALA A 37 5.03 21.37 -14.44
N LEU A 38 4.98 22.45 -13.65
CA LEU A 38 5.68 23.70 -13.96
C LEU A 38 7.21 23.50 -13.99
N ASP A 39 7.77 22.79 -13.00
CA ASP A 39 9.20 22.49 -12.93
C ASP A 39 9.63 21.57 -14.08
N PHE A 40 8.82 20.55 -14.39
CA PHE A 40 9.06 19.61 -15.48
C PHE A 40 9.10 20.33 -16.83
N ALA A 41 8.13 21.23 -17.09
CA ALA A 41 8.10 22.07 -18.29
C ALA A 41 9.29 23.03 -18.35
N ALA A 42 9.68 23.64 -17.23
CA ALA A 42 10.84 24.53 -17.16
C ALA A 42 12.17 23.83 -17.52
N HIS A 43 12.25 22.52 -17.32
CA HIS A 43 13.41 21.69 -17.68
C HIS A 43 13.23 20.98 -19.04
N GLY A 44 12.29 21.42 -19.87
CA GLY A 44 12.07 20.90 -21.24
C GLY A 44 11.24 19.61 -21.31
N GLY A 45 10.64 19.20 -20.19
CA GLY A 45 9.66 18.12 -20.17
C GLY A 45 8.35 18.54 -20.82
N LEU A 46 7.67 17.59 -21.47
CA LEU A 46 6.33 17.80 -22.04
C LEU A 46 5.34 17.02 -21.19
N SER A 47 4.43 17.72 -20.51
CA SER A 47 3.40 17.09 -19.66
C SER A 47 2.57 16.04 -20.40
N GLU A 48 2.33 16.27 -21.70
CA GLU A 48 1.62 15.38 -22.61
C GLU A 48 2.39 14.10 -22.94
N ALA A 49 3.72 14.10 -22.76
CA ALA A 49 4.56 12.92 -22.97
C ALA A 49 4.54 11.96 -21.77
N VAL A 50 4.02 12.41 -20.61
CA VAL A 50 3.83 11.53 -19.45
C VAL A 50 2.57 10.69 -19.66
N THR A 51 2.76 9.38 -19.82
CA THR A 51 1.68 8.42 -20.13
C THR A 51 1.19 7.64 -18.92
N ALA A 52 1.96 7.58 -17.84
CA ALA A 52 1.58 6.89 -16.61
C ALA A 52 2.18 7.57 -15.37
N VAL A 53 1.41 7.61 -14.29
CA VAL A 53 1.85 8.10 -12.98
C VAL A 53 1.42 7.11 -11.91
N THR A 54 2.38 6.58 -11.16
CA THR A 54 2.09 5.80 -9.95
C THR A 54 1.97 6.73 -8.75
N SER A 55 0.87 6.64 -8.00
CA SER A 55 0.64 7.55 -6.87
C SER A 55 -0.19 6.90 -5.75
N ASP A 56 -0.30 7.63 -4.63
CA ASP A 56 -1.14 7.24 -3.50
C ASP A 56 -2.64 7.28 -3.87
N MET A 57 -3.49 6.60 -3.11
CA MET A 57 -4.95 6.47 -3.32
C MET A 57 -5.76 7.74 -3.01
N SER A 58 -5.15 8.93 -3.14
CA SER A 58 -5.77 10.18 -2.74
C SER A 58 -6.46 10.88 -3.92
N LEU A 59 -7.77 11.11 -3.77
CA LEU A 59 -8.60 11.81 -4.76
C LEU A 59 -8.12 13.24 -5.08
N ALA A 60 -7.45 13.89 -4.15
CA ALA A 60 -6.86 15.21 -4.40
C ALA A 60 -5.69 15.10 -5.40
N PHE A 61 -4.92 14.02 -5.34
CA PHE A 61 -3.80 13.78 -6.25
C PHE A 61 -4.28 13.33 -7.62
N ASP A 62 -5.24 12.43 -7.70
CA ASP A 62 -5.86 12.03 -8.97
C ASP A 62 -6.33 13.25 -9.78
N ARG A 63 -7.00 14.20 -9.12
CA ARG A 63 -7.42 15.46 -9.77
C ARG A 63 -6.25 16.32 -10.23
N GLY A 64 -5.25 16.53 -9.38
CA GLY A 64 -4.06 17.32 -9.74
C GLY A 64 -3.31 16.70 -10.92
N ILE A 65 -3.16 15.37 -10.93
CA ILE A 65 -2.48 14.65 -12.01
C ILE A 65 -3.27 14.79 -13.32
N LYS A 66 -4.58 14.60 -13.30
CA LYS A 66 -5.41 14.74 -14.51
C LYS A 66 -5.41 16.15 -15.11
N ILE A 67 -5.27 17.17 -14.27
CA ILE A 67 -5.18 18.57 -14.73
C ILE A 67 -3.79 18.85 -15.32
N SER A 68 -2.73 18.44 -14.62
CA SER A 68 -1.36 18.83 -14.94
C SER A 68 -0.64 17.88 -15.91
N LEU A 69 -1.11 16.63 -16.02
CA LEU A 69 -0.56 15.55 -16.85
C LEU A 69 -1.73 14.83 -17.57
N PRO A 70 -2.36 15.48 -18.57
CA PRO A 70 -3.66 15.07 -19.09
C PRO A 70 -3.67 13.71 -19.81
N ASN A 71 -2.51 13.26 -20.31
CA ASN A 71 -2.36 11.97 -21.00
C ASN A 71 -1.95 10.83 -20.06
N ALA A 72 -1.71 11.11 -18.78
CA ALA A 72 -1.20 10.13 -17.84
C ALA A 72 -2.32 9.25 -17.26
N GLU A 73 -2.17 7.93 -17.36
CA GLU A 73 -2.96 6.99 -16.58
C GLU A 73 -2.51 7.03 -15.12
N VAL A 74 -3.44 7.25 -14.19
CA VAL A 74 -3.16 7.24 -12.75
C VAL A 74 -3.24 5.81 -12.23
N ILE A 75 -2.09 5.27 -11.83
CA ILE A 75 -1.95 3.92 -11.29
C ILE A 75 -1.74 4.01 -9.78
N ILE A 76 -2.46 3.18 -9.01
CA ILE A 76 -2.25 3.12 -7.57
C ILE A 76 -0.93 2.39 -7.26
N ASP A 77 -0.07 3.02 -6.47
CA ASP A 77 1.18 2.41 -6.03
C ASP A 77 0.95 1.16 -5.15
N LYS A 78 1.56 0.05 -5.56
CA LYS A 78 1.62 -1.23 -4.83
C LYS A 78 2.00 -1.07 -3.37
N PHE A 79 2.95 -0.19 -3.04
CA PHE A 79 3.36 0.02 -1.65
C PHE A 79 2.18 0.44 -0.77
N HIS A 80 1.36 1.39 -1.26
CA HIS A 80 0.21 1.89 -0.53
C HIS A 80 -0.89 0.83 -0.38
N VAL A 81 -1.13 0.01 -1.41
CA VAL A 81 -2.09 -1.12 -1.34
C VAL A 81 -1.66 -2.14 -0.29
N VAL A 82 -0.40 -2.58 -0.34
CA VAL A 82 0.17 -3.55 0.61
C VAL A 82 0.20 -2.97 2.03
N LYS A 83 0.55 -1.69 2.18
CA LYS A 83 0.54 -0.99 3.47
C LYS A 83 -0.86 -0.96 4.08
N ASN A 84 -1.89 -0.63 3.31
CA ASN A 84 -3.28 -0.62 3.79
C ASN A 84 -3.73 -2.00 4.27
N CYS A 85 -3.37 -3.05 3.53
CA CYS A 85 -3.64 -4.44 3.93
C CYS A 85 -2.91 -4.82 5.24
N ASN A 86 -1.64 -4.45 5.37
CA ASN A 86 -0.84 -4.68 6.59
C ASN A 86 -1.40 -3.92 7.80
N ASP A 87 -1.80 -2.67 7.61
CA ASP A 87 -2.38 -1.84 8.65
C ASP A 87 -3.74 -2.42 9.11
N ALA A 88 -4.56 -2.93 8.19
CA ALA A 88 -5.80 -3.64 8.53
C ALA A 88 -5.52 -4.93 9.32
N LEU A 89 -4.55 -5.74 8.89
CA LEU A 89 -4.13 -6.95 9.62
C LEU A 89 -3.66 -6.65 11.04
N ASP A 90 -2.80 -5.65 11.25
CA ASP A 90 -2.37 -5.27 12.61
C ASP A 90 -3.54 -4.76 13.45
N GLN A 91 -4.52 -4.07 12.86
CA GLN A 91 -5.73 -3.66 13.58
C GLN A 91 -6.57 -4.86 14.04
N VAL A 92 -6.77 -5.88 13.20
CA VAL A 92 -7.43 -7.14 13.58
C VAL A 92 -6.70 -7.79 14.75
N ARG A 93 -5.37 -7.94 14.63
CA ARG A 93 -4.52 -8.51 15.68
C ARG A 93 -4.60 -7.71 16.98
N ARG A 94 -4.57 -6.38 16.93
CA ARG A 94 -4.70 -5.50 18.11
C ARG A 94 -6.04 -5.73 18.80
N ARG A 95 -7.14 -5.78 18.03
CA ARG A 95 -8.48 -6.01 18.55
C ARG A 95 -8.57 -7.35 19.27
N GLU A 96 -8.15 -8.44 18.63
CA GLU A 96 -8.21 -9.77 19.24
C GLU A 96 -7.21 -9.93 20.40
N SER A 97 -6.04 -9.29 20.37
CA SER A 97 -5.05 -9.39 21.45
C SER A 97 -5.51 -8.84 22.81
N LYS A 98 -6.64 -8.12 22.85
CA LYS A 98 -7.28 -7.67 24.09
C LYS A 98 -7.86 -8.83 24.89
N THR A 99 -8.38 -9.86 24.21
CA THR A 99 -8.97 -11.06 24.82
C THR A 99 -8.06 -12.28 24.65
N GLU A 100 -7.32 -12.35 23.55
CA GLU A 100 -6.45 -13.47 23.19
C GLU A 100 -5.00 -13.18 23.58
N GLY A 101 -4.60 -13.59 24.79
CA GLY A 101 -3.25 -13.39 25.31
C GLY A 101 -2.13 -13.93 24.41
N VAL A 102 -2.43 -15.00 23.65
CA VAL A 102 -1.50 -15.63 22.70
C VAL A 102 -1.04 -14.71 21.55
N LEU A 103 -1.84 -13.69 21.23
CA LEU A 103 -1.50 -12.69 20.20
C LEU A 103 -0.61 -11.56 20.73
N LYS A 104 -0.34 -11.47 22.03
CA LYS A 104 0.57 -10.45 22.58
C LYS A 104 1.98 -10.67 22.03
N LYS A 105 2.66 -9.56 21.73
CA LYS A 105 4.03 -9.55 21.15
C LYS A 105 4.15 -10.38 19.85
N SER A 106 3.06 -10.55 19.09
CA SER A 106 3.06 -11.30 17.82
C SER A 106 3.11 -10.43 16.55
N ARG A 107 3.08 -9.09 16.66
CA ARG A 107 2.95 -8.15 15.51
C ARG A 107 3.84 -8.50 14.32
N TYR A 108 5.15 -8.65 14.56
CA TYR A 108 6.11 -8.88 13.48
C TYR A 108 6.09 -10.29 12.91
N LEU A 109 5.39 -11.24 13.54
CA LEU A 109 5.14 -12.56 12.96
C LEU A 109 4.21 -12.47 11.74
N TRP A 110 3.33 -11.46 11.72
CA TRP A 110 2.32 -11.28 10.69
C TRP A 110 2.75 -10.32 9.57
N LEU A 111 3.60 -9.34 9.91
CA LEU A 111 4.00 -8.26 9.00
C LEU A 111 5.28 -8.54 8.21
N LYS A 112 6.10 -9.51 8.63
CA LYS A 112 7.30 -9.92 7.89
C LYS A 112 6.94 -11.01 6.89
N ASN A 113 7.69 -11.07 5.79
CA ASN A 113 7.67 -12.24 4.91
C ASN A 113 8.11 -13.48 5.69
N PHE A 114 7.47 -14.62 5.43
CA PHE A 114 7.72 -15.86 6.18
C PHE A 114 9.19 -16.29 6.10
N GLN A 115 9.83 -16.13 4.94
CA GLN A 115 11.26 -16.39 4.74
C GLN A 115 12.20 -15.50 5.57
N ASN A 116 11.72 -14.34 6.04
CA ASN A 116 12.49 -13.38 6.84
C ASN A 116 12.29 -13.59 8.35
N LEU A 117 11.51 -14.59 8.74
CA LEU A 117 11.35 -15.01 10.12
C LEU A 117 12.41 -16.06 10.47
N ASN A 118 12.92 -16.04 11.69
CA ASN A 118 13.75 -17.14 12.18
C ASN A 118 12.89 -18.40 12.46
N LYS A 119 13.52 -19.57 12.60
CA LYS A 119 12.82 -20.86 12.79
C LYS A 119 11.80 -20.84 13.95
N VAL A 120 12.16 -20.23 15.09
CA VAL A 120 11.28 -20.13 16.25
C VAL A 120 10.05 -19.26 15.95
N GLN A 121 10.26 -18.15 15.26
CA GLN A 121 9.19 -17.25 14.82
C GLN A 121 8.27 -17.92 13.79
N GLN A 122 8.82 -18.69 12.85
CA GLN A 122 8.07 -19.45 11.85
C GLN A 122 7.14 -20.47 12.53
N ILE A 123 7.68 -21.31 13.42
CA ILE A 123 6.89 -22.30 14.17
C ILE A 123 5.77 -21.61 14.95
N LYS A 124 6.09 -20.51 15.65
CA LYS A 124 5.09 -19.75 16.41
C LYS A 124 4.01 -19.15 15.52
N GLN A 125 4.39 -18.59 14.38
CA GLN A 125 3.45 -18.02 13.42
C GLN A 125 2.52 -19.10 12.86
N MET A 126 3.07 -20.26 12.50
CA MET A 126 2.31 -21.40 11.99
C MET A 126 1.30 -21.86 13.03
N ALA A 127 1.73 -22.09 14.28
CA ALA A 127 0.85 -22.47 15.37
C ALA A 127 -0.29 -21.45 15.59
N LEU A 128 0.02 -20.15 15.62
CA LEU A 128 -0.99 -19.10 15.78
C LEU A 128 -1.96 -19.02 14.59
N SER A 129 -1.49 -19.30 13.37
CA SER A 129 -2.30 -19.25 12.15
C SER A 129 -3.34 -20.38 12.05
N GLN A 130 -3.12 -21.47 12.80
CA GLN A 130 -4.05 -22.61 12.90
C GLN A 130 -5.13 -22.41 13.96
N LEU A 131 -5.00 -21.40 14.83
CA LEU A 131 -6.05 -21.07 15.79
C LEU A 131 -7.28 -20.50 15.07
N ASN A 132 -8.45 -20.66 15.69
CA ASN A 132 -9.71 -20.10 15.19
C ASN A 132 -9.81 -18.59 15.48
N LEU A 133 -8.84 -17.82 14.97
CA LEU A 133 -8.72 -16.37 15.16
C LEU A 133 -8.86 -15.64 13.82
N GLN A 134 -9.50 -14.46 13.86
CA GLN A 134 -9.62 -13.61 12.68
C GLN A 134 -8.26 -13.09 12.20
N THR A 135 -7.27 -12.96 13.09
CA THR A 135 -5.89 -12.60 12.76
C THR A 135 -5.28 -13.59 11.76
N GLY A 136 -5.47 -14.90 11.96
CA GLY A 136 -5.00 -15.92 11.02
C GLY A 136 -5.72 -15.82 9.67
N ARG A 137 -7.02 -15.54 9.67
CA ARG A 137 -7.81 -15.32 8.44
C ARG A 137 -7.36 -14.06 7.69
N ALA A 138 -7.16 -12.95 8.39
CA ALA A 138 -6.65 -11.70 7.83
C ALA A 138 -5.22 -11.86 7.29
N TYR A 139 -4.38 -12.68 7.95
CA TYR A 139 -3.04 -12.99 7.45
C TYR A 139 -3.08 -13.75 6.11
N ARG A 140 -4.00 -14.72 5.96
CA ARG A 140 -4.24 -15.41 4.67
C ARG A 140 -4.69 -14.45 3.58
N MET A 141 -5.50 -13.44 3.91
CA MET A 141 -5.88 -12.38 2.96
C MET A 141 -4.66 -11.55 2.51
N ARG A 142 -3.81 -11.13 3.45
CA ARG A 142 -2.55 -10.44 3.11
C ARG A 142 -1.66 -11.28 2.18
N LEU A 143 -1.57 -12.59 2.43
CA LEU A 143 -0.84 -13.52 1.57
C LEU A 143 -1.47 -13.64 0.18
N SER A 144 -2.79 -13.67 0.09
CA SER A 144 -3.49 -13.71 -1.19
C SER A 144 -3.22 -12.44 -2.02
N LEU A 145 -3.23 -11.26 -1.40
CA LEU A 145 -2.83 -10.01 -2.07
C LEU A 145 -1.38 -10.09 -2.58
N GLN A 146 -0.45 -10.61 -1.76
CA GLN A 146 0.93 -10.80 -2.16
C GLN A 146 1.05 -11.77 -3.35
N ASN A 147 0.25 -12.84 -3.36
CA ASN A 147 0.20 -13.83 -4.44
C ASN A 147 -0.26 -13.21 -5.76
N ILE A 148 -1.28 -12.34 -5.74
CA ILE A 148 -1.74 -11.60 -6.94
C ILE A 148 -0.58 -10.82 -7.56
N TYR A 149 0.13 -10.04 -6.75
CA TYR A 149 1.27 -9.26 -7.23
C TYR A 149 2.49 -10.08 -7.68
N GLN A 150 2.58 -11.35 -7.30
CA GLN A 150 3.74 -12.19 -7.61
C GLN A 150 3.50 -13.11 -8.81
N ASN A 151 2.25 -13.50 -9.04
CA ASN A 151 1.92 -14.60 -9.95
C ASN A 151 0.96 -14.21 -11.08
N CYS A 152 0.34 -13.03 -11.04
CA CYS A 152 -0.45 -12.55 -12.18
C CYS A 152 0.46 -11.90 -13.22
N GLU A 153 0.53 -12.49 -14.41
CA GLU A 153 1.36 -12.01 -15.53
C GLU A 153 0.58 -11.10 -16.49
N THR A 154 -0.76 -11.21 -16.51
CA THR A 154 -1.63 -10.43 -17.40
C THR A 154 -2.58 -9.53 -16.61
N ARG A 155 -3.05 -8.46 -17.28
CA ARG A 155 -4.03 -7.54 -16.71
C ARG A 155 -5.36 -8.25 -16.43
N GLU A 156 -5.77 -9.15 -17.32
CA GLU A 156 -7.02 -9.89 -17.21
C GLU A 156 -7.03 -10.82 -16.00
N ASP A 157 -5.94 -11.57 -15.76
CA ASP A 157 -5.82 -12.43 -14.58
C ASP A 157 -5.74 -11.61 -13.30
N ALA A 158 -4.96 -10.52 -13.31
CA ALA A 158 -4.87 -9.60 -12.17
C ALA A 158 -6.24 -9.00 -11.81
N ASP A 159 -7.01 -8.52 -12.79
CA ASP A 159 -8.36 -7.98 -12.58
C ASP A 159 -9.31 -9.03 -12.03
N PHE A 160 -9.33 -10.23 -12.61
CA PHE A 160 -10.15 -11.33 -12.13
C PHE A 160 -9.81 -11.69 -10.67
N LYS A 161 -8.53 -11.92 -10.37
CA LYS A 161 -8.07 -12.29 -9.02
C LYS A 161 -8.29 -11.18 -8.00
N LEU A 162 -8.14 -9.92 -8.40
CA LEU A 162 -8.40 -8.78 -7.53
C LEU A 162 -9.89 -8.67 -7.19
N LYS A 163 -10.80 -8.93 -8.16
CA LYS A 163 -12.25 -9.00 -7.91
C LYS A 163 -12.61 -10.13 -6.94
N GLU A 164 -12.05 -11.33 -7.13
CA GLU A 164 -12.21 -12.45 -6.19
C GLU A 164 -11.73 -12.06 -4.78
N PHE A 165 -10.57 -11.44 -4.69
CA PHE A 165 -9.98 -10.97 -3.44
C PHE A 165 -10.86 -9.94 -2.74
N CYS A 166 -11.32 -8.90 -3.45
CA CYS A 166 -12.19 -7.86 -2.90
C CYS A 166 -13.52 -8.44 -2.41
N SER A 167 -14.12 -9.36 -3.16
CA SER A 167 -15.32 -10.11 -2.75
C SER A 167 -15.06 -10.87 -1.44
N TRP A 168 -13.95 -11.59 -1.35
CA TRP A 168 -13.58 -12.30 -0.12
C TRP A 168 -13.46 -11.37 1.09
N LEU A 169 -12.79 -10.22 0.95
CA LEU A 169 -12.66 -9.24 2.03
C LEU A 169 -14.03 -8.71 2.48
N MET A 170 -14.92 -8.39 1.53
CA MET A 170 -16.26 -7.85 1.80
C MET A 170 -17.15 -8.84 2.57
N HIS A 171 -17.01 -10.13 2.30
CA HIS A 171 -17.82 -11.19 2.91
C HIS A 171 -17.15 -11.87 4.12
N ALA A 172 -15.90 -11.53 4.43
CA ALA A 172 -15.12 -12.15 5.52
C ALA A 172 -15.67 -11.93 6.95
N ARG A 173 -16.58 -10.97 7.14
CA ARG A 173 -17.02 -10.50 8.48
C ARG A 173 -15.86 -10.00 9.35
N ILE A 174 -14.81 -9.42 8.73
CA ILE A 174 -13.69 -8.76 9.41
C ILE A 174 -13.71 -7.27 9.02
N PRO A 175 -14.28 -6.38 9.84
CA PRO A 175 -14.52 -4.97 9.47
C PRO A 175 -13.28 -4.22 8.98
N GLU A 176 -12.11 -4.50 9.56
CA GLU A 176 -10.84 -3.90 9.17
C GLU A 176 -10.44 -4.29 7.75
N MET A 177 -10.62 -5.56 7.38
CA MET A 177 -10.30 -6.05 6.05
C MET A 177 -11.30 -5.56 5.00
N LYS A 178 -12.58 -5.39 5.35
CA LYS A 178 -13.59 -4.81 4.44
C LYS A 178 -13.20 -3.41 3.94
N ARG A 179 -12.51 -2.63 4.78
CA ARG A 179 -12.05 -1.28 4.40
C ARG A 179 -10.91 -1.29 3.39
N VAL A 180 -10.23 -2.41 3.19
CA VAL A 180 -9.16 -2.54 2.19
C VAL A 180 -9.74 -2.76 0.79
N ALA A 181 -10.96 -3.30 0.68
CA ALA A 181 -11.66 -3.53 -0.59
C ALA A 181 -12.48 -2.31 -1.07
N LYS A 182 -12.40 -1.18 -0.36
CA LYS A 182 -13.10 0.06 -0.67
C LYS A 182 -12.08 1.12 -1.07
#